data_AF-A0A382P2M4-F1
#
_entry.id   AF-A0A382P2M4-F1
#
_cell.length_a   1.000
_cell.length_b   1.000
_cell.length_c   1.000
_cell.angle_alpha   90.00
_cell.angle_beta   90.00
_cell.angle_gamma   90.00
#
_symmetry.space_group_name_H-M   'P 1'
#
loop_
_entity.id
_entity.type
_entity.pdbx_description
1 polymer ?
#
loop_
_entity_poly.entity_id
_entity_poly.type
_entity_poly.pdbx_seq_one_letter_code
_entity_poly.pdbx_strand_id
1 'polypeptide(L)'
;ITSPGTSTFSSIDVNGGNIDGTVIGASSSQAGTFTTITGPVTGTVSSIVNHTTSDLAEGTNLYYTQARVDARYATLHTNADAGTLDGQDGLYYLDYNNFSNTPTTITSLANHSIDALSDVDTTTVAPVSGETVIWNGTNWVPGDSFSQADFNTAFTAKDTDDLSEGSTNLYYTNARARAAISATGSLAYNSTTGVISYTQGNTDTVAEGSTNLYYTTARANTDFDTRLATKDTDDLTEGSNLYYTDARVQAVSINDIVEDTTPQLGGNLDLNTFDLSTTDPTVTLTTTTTPSLTQGTVAASTDTNLSNTTVTVNDDGDYANAVSSYITLTSTEITNLGFKGDISLTYFGAAAPTSNFVWR
;
A
#
# COMPACT_ATOMS: atom_id res chain seq x y z
N ILE A 1 121.07 -124.68 16.69
CA ILE A 1 122.41 -124.05 16.59
C ILE A 1 122.42 -122.88 17.56
N THR A 2 123.42 -122.78 18.43
CA THR A 2 123.58 -121.64 19.34
C THR A 2 124.88 -120.95 18.96
N SER A 3 124.80 -119.80 18.29
CA SER A 3 125.98 -119.03 17.86
C SER A 3 126.00 -117.70 18.58
N PRO A 4 127.01 -117.41 19.41
CA PRO A 4 127.12 -116.16 20.16
C PRO A 4 127.72 -115.00 19.35
N GLY A 5 128.04 -115.18 18.06
CA GLY A 5 128.57 -114.15 17.16
C GLY A 5 127.78 -114.04 15.85
N THR A 6 128.08 -113.03 15.02
CA THR A 6 127.41 -112.80 13.73
C THR A 6 127.57 -114.02 12.82
N SER A 7 126.46 -114.65 12.44
CA SER A 7 126.45 -115.84 11.58
C SER A 7 125.67 -115.54 10.31
N THR A 8 126.32 -115.63 9.16
CA THR A 8 125.72 -115.45 7.83
C THR A 8 125.39 -116.80 7.22
N PHE A 9 124.12 -117.02 6.91
CA PHE A 9 123.64 -118.21 6.20
C PHE A 9 123.04 -117.77 4.86
N SER A 10 123.32 -118.51 3.79
CA SER A 10 122.75 -118.23 2.45
C SER A 10 121.24 -118.46 2.38
N SER A 11 120.73 -119.37 3.20
CA SER A 11 119.31 -119.66 3.40
C SER A 11 119.13 -120.24 4.79
N ILE A 12 118.15 -119.75 5.54
CA ILE A 12 117.79 -120.30 6.84
C ILE A 12 116.42 -120.98 6.68
N ASP A 13 116.38 -122.26 7.05
CA ASP A 13 115.17 -123.05 7.17
C ASP A 13 115.05 -123.54 8.61
N VAL A 14 113.90 -123.31 9.22
CA VAL A 14 113.63 -123.62 10.63
C VAL A 14 112.62 -124.77 10.65
N ASN A 15 113.13 -126.00 10.72
CA ASN A 15 112.33 -127.23 10.64
C ASN A 15 111.56 -127.55 11.95
N GLY A 16 110.93 -126.56 12.57
CA GLY A 16 110.16 -126.74 13.80
C GLY A 16 109.43 -125.49 14.29
N GLY A 17 108.21 -125.68 14.82
CA GLY A 17 107.32 -124.60 15.28
C GLY A 17 106.39 -124.07 14.19
N ASN A 18 105.77 -122.90 14.39
CA ASN A 18 104.80 -122.32 13.44
C ASN A 18 105.40 -121.78 12.12
N ILE A 19 106.73 -121.85 11.96
CA ILE A 19 107.50 -121.40 10.78
C ILE A 19 108.20 -122.60 10.12
N ASP A 20 107.62 -123.80 10.25
CA ASP A 20 108.16 -125.02 9.65
C ASP A 20 108.08 -124.97 8.12
N GLY A 21 109.20 -125.24 7.43
CA GLY A 21 109.31 -125.24 5.96
C GLY A 21 109.28 -123.87 5.28
N THR A 22 109.29 -122.76 6.03
CA THR A 22 109.32 -121.40 5.46
C THR A 22 110.76 -120.90 5.41
N VAL A 23 111.30 -120.71 4.21
CA VAL A 23 112.67 -120.17 4.05
C VAL A 23 112.68 -118.69 4.41
N ILE A 24 113.48 -118.32 5.41
CA ILE A 24 113.66 -116.93 5.86
C ILE A 24 114.81 -116.32 5.04
N GLY A 25 114.53 -115.18 4.38
CA GLY A 25 115.52 -114.46 3.56
C GLY A 25 115.55 -114.81 2.07
N ALA A 26 114.57 -115.58 1.56
CA ALA A 26 114.44 -115.88 0.13
C ALA A 26 114.00 -114.65 -0.69
N SER A 27 114.31 -114.65 -2.00
CA SER A 27 113.93 -113.59 -2.94
C SER A 27 112.45 -113.61 -3.37
N SER A 28 111.70 -114.68 -3.03
CA SER A 28 110.24 -114.77 -3.20
C SER A 28 109.56 -115.01 -1.86
N SER A 29 108.48 -114.29 -1.58
CA SER A 29 107.74 -114.42 -0.32
C SER A 29 107.12 -115.81 -0.17
N GLN A 30 107.27 -116.42 1.01
CA GLN A 30 106.58 -117.65 1.42
C GLN A 30 105.66 -117.35 2.61
N ALA A 31 104.52 -118.03 2.70
CA ALA A 31 103.57 -117.82 3.79
C ALA A 31 104.07 -118.47 5.09
N GLY A 32 104.09 -117.72 6.19
CA GLY A 32 104.36 -118.23 7.54
C GLY A 32 103.14 -118.01 8.44
N THR A 33 102.91 -118.93 9.39
CA THR A 33 101.83 -118.80 10.37
C THR A 33 102.39 -118.28 11.69
N PHE A 34 101.72 -117.31 12.31
CA PHE A 34 102.16 -116.72 13.57
C PHE A 34 100.95 -116.57 14.50
N THR A 35 101.13 -116.78 15.80
CA THR A 35 100.05 -116.65 16.79
C THR A 35 99.79 -115.19 17.16
N THR A 36 100.85 -114.38 17.25
CA THR A 36 100.78 -112.93 17.47
C THR A 36 102.03 -112.29 16.86
N ILE A 37 101.86 -111.30 16.00
CA ILE A 37 102.95 -110.45 15.50
C ILE A 37 102.77 -109.08 16.15
N THR A 38 103.73 -108.65 16.98
CA THR A 38 103.71 -107.32 17.60
C THR A 38 104.72 -106.43 16.88
N GLY A 39 104.23 -105.49 16.07
CA GLY A 39 105.07 -104.54 15.31
C GLY A 39 104.27 -103.81 14.23
N PRO A 40 104.81 -102.72 13.66
CA PRO A 40 104.15 -102.01 12.57
C PRO A 40 104.09 -102.90 11.33
N VAL A 41 102.89 -103.23 10.87
CA VAL A 41 102.68 -103.93 9.60
C VAL A 41 102.63 -102.87 8.49
N THR A 42 103.66 -102.81 7.65
CA THR A 42 103.75 -101.85 6.53
C THR A 42 103.15 -102.38 5.22
N GLY A 43 102.41 -103.50 5.27
CA GLY A 43 101.78 -104.17 4.12
C GLY A 43 100.26 -104.26 4.23
N THR A 44 99.64 -105.04 3.33
CA THR A 44 98.19 -105.28 3.35
C THR A 44 97.80 -106.31 4.40
N VAL A 45 96.80 -106.00 5.22
CA VAL A 45 96.15 -106.99 6.12
C VAL A 45 94.95 -107.57 5.37
N SER A 46 94.89 -108.90 5.20
CA SER A 46 93.82 -109.56 4.42
C SER A 46 92.42 -109.42 5.02
N SER A 47 92.31 -109.13 6.32
CA SER A 47 91.04 -108.89 7.00
C SER A 47 91.27 -108.08 8.26
N ILE A 48 90.41 -107.09 8.50
CA ILE A 48 90.43 -106.24 9.69
C ILE A 48 89.23 -106.52 10.61
N VAL A 49 88.51 -107.62 10.37
CA VAL A 49 87.21 -107.94 11.00
C VAL A 49 87.32 -108.13 12.53
N ASN A 50 88.52 -108.35 13.06
CA ASN A 50 88.81 -108.42 14.51
C ASN A 50 89.12 -107.05 15.15
N HIS A 51 89.06 -105.96 14.38
CA HIS A 51 89.23 -104.59 14.86
C HIS A 51 87.93 -103.80 14.69
N THR A 52 87.68 -102.87 15.61
CA THR A 52 86.66 -101.83 15.42
C THR A 52 87.32 -100.56 14.88
N THR A 53 86.52 -99.62 14.40
CA THR A 53 87.03 -98.28 14.03
C THR A 53 87.70 -97.56 15.19
N SER A 54 87.48 -97.98 16.44
CA SER A 54 88.18 -97.45 17.63
C SER A 54 89.66 -97.85 17.69
N ASP A 55 90.05 -98.95 17.03
CA ASP A 55 91.41 -99.49 17.06
C ASP A 55 92.32 -98.90 15.98
N LEU A 56 91.79 -98.01 15.12
CA LEU A 56 92.51 -97.40 14.00
C LEU A 56 92.73 -95.91 14.22
N ALA A 57 93.99 -95.47 14.19
CA ALA A 57 94.33 -94.05 14.20
C ALA A 57 93.89 -93.40 12.88
N GLU A 58 93.10 -92.34 12.97
CA GLU A 58 92.33 -91.82 11.83
C GLU A 58 93.15 -90.97 10.84
N GLY A 59 94.34 -90.49 11.24
CA GLY A 59 95.23 -89.73 10.35
C GLY A 59 94.50 -88.58 9.63
N THR A 60 94.61 -88.53 8.29
CA THR A 60 93.89 -87.56 7.45
C THR A 60 92.48 -88.00 7.03
N ASN A 61 92.09 -89.25 7.31
CA ASN A 61 90.79 -89.80 6.94
C ASN A 61 89.83 -89.70 8.13
N LEU A 62 88.88 -88.77 8.07
CA LEU A 62 87.92 -88.54 9.15
C LEU A 62 86.79 -89.59 9.08
N TYR A 63 86.83 -90.61 9.93
CA TYR A 63 85.68 -91.51 10.07
C TYR A 63 84.50 -90.74 10.69
N TYR A 64 83.32 -90.86 10.08
CA TYR A 64 82.10 -90.18 10.51
C TYR A 64 81.60 -90.78 11.82
N THR A 65 81.88 -90.13 12.95
CA THR A 65 81.20 -90.40 14.23
C THR A 65 79.97 -89.50 14.34
N GLN A 66 78.97 -89.91 15.12
CA GLN A 66 77.80 -89.08 15.40
C GLN A 66 78.22 -87.69 15.90
N ALA A 67 79.19 -87.62 16.82
CA ALA A 67 79.72 -86.36 17.33
C ALA A 67 80.33 -85.44 16.24
N ARG A 68 80.98 -85.99 15.21
CA ARG A 68 81.52 -85.18 14.09
C ARG A 68 80.45 -84.75 13.11
N VAL A 69 79.47 -85.60 12.88
CA VAL A 69 78.29 -85.26 12.08
C VAL A 69 77.52 -84.14 12.77
N ASP A 70 77.31 -84.24 14.08
CA ASP A 70 76.65 -83.23 14.90
C ASP A 70 77.45 -81.92 14.94
N ALA A 71 78.78 -81.97 15.10
CA ALA A 71 79.63 -80.77 15.06
C ALA A 71 79.63 -80.09 13.67
N ARG A 72 79.70 -80.88 12.59
CA ARG A 72 79.60 -80.36 11.22
C ARG A 72 78.21 -79.79 10.93
N TYR A 73 77.15 -80.45 11.40
CA TYR A 73 75.77 -79.98 11.30
C TYR A 73 75.57 -78.68 12.08
N ALA A 74 76.12 -78.58 13.30
CA ALA A 74 76.11 -77.35 14.10
C ALA A 74 76.84 -76.20 13.38
N THR A 75 77.97 -76.48 12.72
CA THR A 75 78.72 -75.49 11.92
C THR A 75 77.98 -75.08 10.64
N LEU A 76 77.34 -76.04 9.96
CA LEU A 76 76.47 -75.77 8.81
C LEU A 76 75.20 -75.02 9.20
N HIS A 77 74.67 -75.22 10.41
CA HIS A 77 73.52 -74.49 10.93
C HIS A 77 73.86 -73.09 11.44
N THR A 78 75.11 -72.84 11.86
CA THR A 78 75.57 -71.48 12.19
C THR A 78 75.90 -70.65 10.95
N ASN A 79 76.27 -71.30 9.83
CA ASN A 79 76.51 -70.66 8.53
C ASN A 79 75.30 -70.75 7.57
N ALA A 80 74.31 -71.57 7.88
CA ALA A 80 72.98 -71.44 7.33
C ALA A 80 72.36 -70.28 8.07
N ASP A 81 72.63 -69.09 7.56
CA ASP A 81 71.73 -67.95 7.70
C ASP A 81 70.38 -68.35 7.09
N ALA A 82 69.64 -69.18 7.83
CA ALA A 82 68.24 -69.46 7.64
C ALA A 82 67.41 -68.30 8.21
N GLY A 83 67.87 -67.07 8.02
CA GLY A 83 67.01 -65.93 7.75
C GLY A 83 66.25 -66.05 6.41
N THR A 84 66.45 -67.11 5.64
CA THR A 84 65.67 -67.38 4.42
C THR A 84 64.58 -68.42 4.67
N LEU A 85 63.47 -67.92 5.25
CA LEU A 85 62.20 -68.59 5.58
C LEU A 85 62.28 -69.64 6.70
N ASP A 86 63.06 -69.27 7.71
CA ASP A 86 63.26 -69.72 9.10
C ASP A 86 62.44 -70.83 9.79
N GLY A 87 61.74 -71.76 9.13
CA GLY A 87 61.25 -72.98 9.79
C GLY A 87 60.66 -72.76 11.19
N GLN A 88 59.58 -71.98 11.26
CA GLN A 88 58.86 -71.68 12.51
C GLN A 88 58.66 -72.92 13.39
N ASP A 89 59.34 -72.92 14.54
CA ASP A 89 58.65 -73.21 15.79
C ASP A 89 58.82 -71.97 16.70
N GLY A 90 57.76 -71.15 16.74
CA GLY A 90 57.65 -70.01 17.65
C GLY A 90 57.58 -68.63 16.97
N LEU A 91 56.36 -68.12 16.82
CA LEU A 91 55.99 -66.69 16.77
C LEU A 91 56.99 -65.76 16.07
N TYR A 92 57.13 -65.95 14.76
CA TYR A 92 57.98 -65.12 13.92
C TYR A 92 57.26 -63.80 13.58
N TYR A 93 57.63 -62.71 14.25
CA TYR A 93 57.53 -61.40 13.62
C TYR A 93 58.71 -61.32 12.64
N LEU A 94 58.44 -61.05 11.37
CA LEU A 94 59.49 -60.72 10.41
C LEU A 94 60.41 -59.68 11.07
N ASP A 95 61.71 -59.98 11.20
CA ASP A 95 62.67 -58.98 11.66
C ASP A 95 62.85 -57.95 10.54
N TYR A 96 61.96 -56.95 10.54
CA TYR A 96 61.94 -55.87 9.58
C TYR A 96 63.23 -55.02 9.58
N ASN A 97 64.11 -55.21 10.57
CA ASN A 97 65.39 -54.51 10.66
C ASN A 97 66.42 -54.99 9.63
N ASN A 98 66.27 -56.20 9.07
CA ASN A 98 67.23 -56.79 8.12
C ASN A 98 66.84 -56.64 6.64
N PHE A 99 65.73 -55.97 6.35
CA PHE A 99 65.35 -55.66 4.98
C PHE A 99 65.73 -54.21 4.63
N SER A 100 66.63 -54.04 3.68
CA SER A 100 66.73 -52.79 2.93
C SER A 100 65.49 -52.69 2.03
N ASN A 101 64.76 -51.57 2.09
CA ASN A 101 63.53 -51.29 1.31
C ASN A 101 62.32 -52.16 1.66
N THR A 102 62.16 -52.60 2.92
CA THR A 102 60.91 -53.23 3.38
C THR A 102 59.73 -52.25 3.34
N PRO A 103 58.58 -52.64 2.77
CA PRO A 103 57.34 -51.90 2.97
C PRO A 103 56.97 -51.94 4.45
N THR A 104 57.17 -50.84 5.16
CA THR A 104 56.65 -50.68 6.52
C THR A 104 55.14 -50.58 6.42
N THR A 105 54.40 -51.45 7.10
CA THR A 105 53.02 -51.11 7.46
C THR A 105 53.13 -49.91 8.40
N ILE A 106 52.59 -48.75 8.02
CA ILE A 106 52.63 -47.57 8.88
C ILE A 106 51.74 -47.87 10.09
N THR A 107 52.36 -48.36 11.16
CA THR A 107 51.68 -48.64 12.44
C THR A 107 51.44 -47.35 13.23
N SER A 108 52.15 -46.27 12.90
CA SER A 108 51.98 -44.94 13.49
C SER A 108 52.49 -43.83 12.58
N LEU A 109 51.71 -42.75 12.47
CA LEU A 109 52.11 -41.51 11.81
C LEU A 109 52.72 -40.49 12.79
N ALA A 110 52.83 -40.82 14.09
CA ALA A 110 53.15 -39.84 15.14
C ALA A 110 54.53 -39.15 15.00
N ASN A 111 55.49 -39.79 14.31
CA ASN A 111 56.83 -39.26 14.09
C ASN A 111 57.11 -38.91 12.62
N HIS A 112 56.09 -38.91 11.76
CA HIS A 112 56.23 -38.56 10.35
C HIS A 112 55.80 -37.11 10.13
N SER A 113 56.64 -36.34 9.44
CA SER A 113 56.24 -35.03 8.93
C SER A 113 55.31 -35.22 7.75
N ILE A 114 54.28 -34.38 7.65
CA ILE A 114 53.44 -34.31 6.45
C ILE A 114 54.25 -33.84 5.23
N ASP A 115 55.37 -33.15 5.45
CA ASP A 115 56.37 -32.74 4.45
C ASP A 115 57.01 -33.90 3.66
N ALA A 116 56.90 -35.13 4.17
CA ALA A 116 57.41 -36.30 3.47
C ALA A 116 56.57 -36.65 2.22
N LEU A 117 55.35 -36.11 2.11
CA LEU A 117 54.54 -36.21 0.91
C LEU A 117 55.15 -35.32 -0.19
N SER A 118 55.29 -35.86 -1.40
CA SER A 118 56.01 -35.20 -2.50
C SER A 118 55.43 -33.85 -2.91
N ASP A 119 54.16 -33.63 -2.63
CA ASP A 119 53.39 -32.44 -2.95
C ASP A 119 53.15 -31.54 -1.74
N VAL A 120 53.77 -31.81 -0.58
CA VAL A 120 53.66 -30.99 0.62
C VAL A 120 55.00 -30.33 0.92
N ASP A 121 54.96 -29.03 1.19
CA ASP A 121 56.13 -28.22 1.53
C ASP A 121 55.79 -27.29 2.70
N THR A 122 56.09 -27.79 3.89
CA THR A 122 56.04 -27.13 5.20
C THR A 122 57.44 -26.76 5.72
N THR A 123 58.49 -26.94 4.92
CA THR A 123 59.88 -26.71 5.32
C THR A 123 60.55 -25.52 4.61
N THR A 124 60.19 -25.22 3.36
CA THR A 124 60.66 -24.01 2.66
C THR A 124 60.19 -22.76 3.38
N VAL A 125 58.95 -22.78 3.85
CA VAL A 125 58.40 -21.81 4.80
C VAL A 125 57.78 -22.60 5.94
N ALA A 126 58.29 -22.43 7.15
CA ALA A 126 57.76 -23.12 8.32
C ALA A 126 56.38 -22.54 8.69
N PRO A 127 55.38 -23.38 9.00
CA PRO A 127 54.06 -22.89 9.40
C PRO A 127 54.13 -22.03 10.66
N VAL A 128 53.40 -20.92 10.67
CA VAL A 128 53.17 -20.11 11.88
C VAL A 128 51.82 -20.43 12.51
N SER A 129 51.65 -20.06 13.79
CA SER A 129 50.42 -20.33 14.54
C SER A 129 49.21 -19.67 13.87
N GLY A 130 48.20 -20.49 13.52
CA GLY A 130 46.95 -20.03 12.90
C GLY A 130 46.89 -20.20 11.38
N GLU A 131 47.98 -20.63 10.75
CA GLU A 131 48.00 -20.99 9.34
C GLU A 131 47.36 -22.36 9.08
N THR A 132 46.99 -22.54 7.82
CA THR A 132 46.54 -23.81 7.25
C THR A 132 47.45 -24.22 6.12
N VAL A 133 47.39 -25.48 5.72
CA VAL A 133 48.08 -25.93 4.50
C VAL A 133 47.18 -25.65 3.30
N ILE A 134 47.67 -24.83 2.36
CA ILE A 134 46.96 -24.35 1.17
C ILE A 134 47.67 -24.81 -0.10
N TRP A 135 46.91 -25.14 -1.14
CA TRP A 135 47.48 -25.47 -2.45
C TRP A 135 47.90 -24.19 -3.17
N ASN A 136 49.19 -24.02 -3.44
CA ASN A 136 49.71 -22.83 -4.14
C ASN A 136 49.74 -22.96 -5.67
N GLY A 137 49.20 -24.05 -6.23
CA GLY A 137 49.30 -24.38 -7.65
C GLY A 137 50.38 -25.41 -8.00
N THR A 138 51.29 -25.74 -7.08
CA THR A 138 52.36 -26.73 -7.26
C THR A 138 52.53 -27.65 -6.06
N ASN A 139 52.54 -27.08 -4.84
CA ASN A 139 52.64 -27.80 -3.57
C ASN A 139 51.58 -27.29 -2.58
N TRP A 140 51.29 -28.12 -1.59
CA TRP A 140 50.60 -27.80 -0.35
C TRP A 140 51.57 -27.11 0.61
N VAL A 141 51.41 -25.81 0.82
CA VAL A 141 52.30 -24.97 1.64
C VAL A 141 51.55 -24.32 2.80
N PRO A 142 52.21 -23.91 3.89
CA PRO A 142 51.58 -23.06 4.89
C PRO A 142 51.10 -21.73 4.32
N GLY A 143 49.94 -21.28 4.78
CA GLY A 143 49.43 -19.94 4.48
C GLY A 143 48.22 -19.57 5.31
N ASP A 144 47.82 -18.31 5.19
CA ASP A 144 46.74 -17.73 5.99
C ASP A 144 45.44 -18.53 5.85
N SER A 145 44.80 -18.79 7.00
CA SER A 145 43.48 -19.38 7.03
C SER A 145 42.41 -18.34 6.74
N PHE A 146 41.30 -18.73 6.11
CA PHE A 146 40.16 -17.83 5.94
C PHE A 146 39.42 -17.67 7.26
N SER A 147 39.54 -16.50 7.89
CA SER A 147 38.99 -16.20 9.20
C SER A 147 37.65 -15.44 9.15
N GLN A 148 36.97 -15.33 10.29
CA GLN A 148 35.81 -14.44 10.44
C GLN A 148 36.18 -12.96 10.18
N ALA A 149 37.42 -12.55 10.48
CA ALA A 149 37.89 -11.19 10.22
C ALA A 149 38.06 -10.94 8.72
N ASP A 150 38.53 -11.92 7.95
CA ASP A 150 38.63 -11.84 6.49
C ASP A 150 37.24 -11.77 5.87
N PHE A 151 36.31 -12.61 6.34
CA PHE A 151 34.91 -12.52 5.95
C PHE A 151 34.33 -11.14 6.25
N ASN A 152 34.52 -10.61 7.46
CA ASN A 152 33.99 -9.30 7.85
C ASN A 152 34.58 -8.19 6.99
N THR A 153 35.89 -8.25 6.70
CA THR A 153 36.59 -7.28 5.84
C THR A 153 36.03 -7.32 4.42
N ALA A 154 35.92 -8.53 3.84
CA ALA A 154 35.38 -8.72 2.51
C ALA A 154 33.91 -8.26 2.44
N PHE A 155 33.09 -8.61 3.43
CA PHE A 155 31.67 -8.25 3.49
C PHE A 155 31.46 -6.74 3.71
N THR A 156 32.31 -6.08 4.50
CA THR A 156 32.23 -4.63 4.72
C THR A 156 32.56 -3.82 3.46
N ALA A 157 33.37 -4.39 2.56
CA ALA A 157 33.66 -3.79 1.26
C ALA A 157 32.52 -3.97 0.24
N LYS A 158 31.45 -4.69 0.61
CA LYS A 158 30.27 -4.92 -0.22
C LYS A 158 29.12 -4.05 0.25
N ASP A 159 28.32 -3.56 -0.70
CA ASP A 159 27.04 -2.94 -0.41
C ASP A 159 25.88 -3.81 -0.95
N THR A 160 24.66 -3.29 -0.89
CA THR A 160 23.49 -4.00 -1.42
C THR A 160 23.48 -4.06 -2.95
N ASP A 161 24.24 -3.22 -3.65
CA ASP A 161 24.33 -3.26 -5.11
C ASP A 161 25.22 -4.44 -5.57
N ASP A 162 26.12 -4.92 -4.72
CA ASP A 162 26.94 -6.12 -4.96
C ASP A 162 26.17 -7.45 -4.80
N LEU A 163 24.98 -7.45 -4.17
CA LEU A 163 24.26 -8.67 -3.82
C LEU A 163 23.02 -8.84 -4.71
N SER A 164 23.00 -9.92 -5.51
CA SER A 164 21.83 -10.27 -6.32
C SER A 164 20.64 -10.66 -5.44
N GLU A 165 19.48 -10.09 -5.73
CA GLU A 165 18.25 -10.39 -5.01
C GLU A 165 17.61 -11.69 -5.50
N GLY A 166 16.96 -12.43 -4.59
CA GLY A 166 16.16 -13.61 -4.92
C GLY A 166 14.79 -13.24 -5.52
N SER A 167 13.94 -14.22 -5.84
CA SER A 167 12.61 -13.97 -6.43
C SER A 167 11.52 -13.60 -5.42
N THR A 168 11.74 -13.86 -4.13
CA THR A 168 10.70 -13.77 -3.08
C THR A 168 10.92 -12.59 -2.14
N ASN A 169 12.15 -12.40 -1.68
CA ASN A 169 12.53 -11.30 -0.80
C ASN A 169 13.47 -10.37 -1.57
N LEU A 170 12.95 -9.21 -1.91
CA LEU A 170 13.63 -8.16 -2.65
C LEU A 170 13.99 -7.02 -1.69
N TYR A 171 15.11 -6.34 -1.90
CA TYR A 171 15.46 -5.10 -1.22
C TYR A 171 14.39 -4.04 -1.45
N TYR A 172 14.29 -3.18 -0.44
CA TYR A 172 13.51 -1.95 -0.56
C TYR A 172 14.14 -1.07 -1.63
N THR A 173 13.36 -0.71 -2.63
CA THR A 173 13.70 0.39 -3.53
C THR A 173 12.53 1.36 -3.55
N ASN A 174 12.83 2.65 -3.72
CA ASN A 174 11.79 3.66 -3.91
C ASN A 174 10.86 3.27 -5.07
N ALA A 175 11.38 2.63 -6.12
CA ALA A 175 10.57 2.15 -7.24
C ALA A 175 9.57 1.05 -6.85
N ARG A 176 10.00 0.02 -6.11
CA ARG A 176 9.11 -1.07 -5.66
C ARG A 176 8.08 -0.59 -4.65
N ALA A 177 8.51 0.23 -3.69
CA ALA A 177 7.60 0.85 -2.73
C ALA A 177 6.54 1.67 -3.45
N ARG A 178 6.94 2.43 -4.49
CA ARG A 178 6.00 3.18 -5.30
C ARG A 178 5.08 2.30 -6.14
N ALA A 179 5.56 1.18 -6.67
CA ALA A 179 4.75 0.25 -7.46
C ALA A 179 3.71 -0.51 -6.62
N ALA A 180 3.94 -0.64 -5.32
CA ALA A 180 3.00 -1.27 -4.39
C ALA A 180 1.78 -0.39 -4.04
N ILE A 181 1.84 0.92 -4.32
CA ILE A 181 0.77 1.88 -4.02
C ILE A 181 -0.14 2.00 -5.24
N SER A 182 -1.45 1.96 -5.02
CA SER A 182 -2.46 2.30 -6.02
C SER A 182 -3.48 3.28 -5.43
N ALA A 183 -3.99 4.17 -6.27
CA ALA A 183 -5.06 5.11 -5.92
C ALA A 183 -6.09 5.14 -7.05
N THR A 184 -7.36 5.21 -6.67
CA THR A 184 -8.51 5.34 -7.59
C THR A 184 -9.49 6.37 -7.02
N GLY A 185 -10.40 6.88 -7.87
CA GLY A 185 -11.36 7.90 -7.47
C GLY A 185 -10.71 9.28 -7.32
N SER A 186 -10.99 9.97 -6.22
CA SER A 186 -10.57 11.37 -6.01
C SER A 186 -9.08 11.54 -5.66
N LEU A 187 -8.40 10.44 -5.35
CA LEU A 187 -6.96 10.44 -5.11
C LEU A 187 -6.24 10.08 -6.39
N ALA A 188 -5.26 10.90 -6.77
CA ALA A 188 -4.32 10.59 -7.83
C ALA A 188 -2.96 10.23 -7.23
N TYR A 189 -2.29 9.27 -7.85
CA TYR A 189 -0.97 8.82 -7.42
C TYR A 189 -0.01 8.79 -8.60
N ASN A 190 1.12 9.48 -8.47
CA ASN A 190 2.19 9.48 -9.46
C ASN A 190 3.25 8.43 -9.07
N SER A 191 3.27 7.29 -9.75
CA SER A 191 4.20 6.19 -9.49
C SER A 191 5.66 6.49 -9.83
N THR A 192 5.95 7.57 -10.56
CA THR A 192 7.32 8.02 -10.86
C THR A 192 7.89 8.84 -9.71
N THR A 193 7.11 9.79 -9.17
CA THR A 193 7.57 10.72 -8.12
C THR A 193 7.18 10.29 -6.71
N GLY A 194 6.20 9.40 -6.55
CA GLY A 194 5.65 8.97 -5.26
C GLY A 194 4.63 9.95 -4.67
N VAL A 195 4.28 11.00 -5.39
CA VAL A 195 3.32 12.01 -4.92
C VAL A 195 1.91 11.43 -4.94
N ILE A 196 1.25 11.47 -3.78
CA ILE A 196 -0.19 11.28 -3.64
C ILE A 196 -0.81 12.68 -3.62
N SER A 197 -1.75 12.92 -4.54
CA SER A 197 -2.43 14.20 -4.67
C SER A 197 -3.93 14.04 -4.57
N TYR A 198 -4.58 15.05 -3.99
CA TYR A 198 -6.02 15.19 -3.96
C TYR A 198 -6.35 16.57 -4.54
N THR A 199 -7.08 16.59 -5.64
CA THR A 199 -7.64 17.83 -6.18
C THR A 199 -9.08 17.91 -5.70
N GLN A 200 -9.33 18.78 -4.73
CA GLN A 200 -10.69 19.03 -4.27
C GLN A 200 -11.48 19.66 -5.42
N GLY A 201 -12.54 18.98 -5.86
CA GLY A 201 -13.48 19.55 -6.81
C GLY A 201 -14.27 20.70 -6.19
N ASN A 202 -14.91 21.51 -7.01
CA ASN A 202 -15.86 22.51 -6.52
C ASN A 202 -17.19 21.82 -6.14
N THR A 203 -18.12 22.58 -5.57
CA THR A 203 -19.46 22.10 -5.21
C THR A 203 -20.21 21.48 -6.39
N ASP A 204 -19.90 21.85 -7.64
CA ASP A 204 -20.55 21.26 -8.83
C ASP A 204 -20.20 19.78 -9.05
N THR A 205 -19.06 19.33 -8.51
CA THR A 205 -18.52 17.97 -8.73
C THR A 205 -18.70 17.03 -7.54
N VAL A 206 -19.15 17.56 -6.39
CA VAL A 206 -19.33 16.78 -5.18
C VAL A 206 -20.81 16.40 -5.07
N ALA A 207 -21.15 15.12 -5.11
CA ALA A 207 -22.55 14.70 -4.94
C ALA A 207 -23.11 15.16 -3.59
N GLU A 208 -24.27 15.80 -3.60
CA GLU A 208 -24.98 16.21 -2.39
C GLU A 208 -25.65 15.00 -1.73
N GLY A 209 -25.65 14.96 -0.40
CA GLY A 209 -26.47 14.02 0.37
C GLY A 209 -27.89 14.56 0.57
N SER A 210 -28.75 13.80 1.24
CA SER A 210 -30.16 14.17 1.45
C SER A 210 -30.40 15.31 2.46
N THR A 211 -29.35 15.77 3.15
CA THR A 211 -29.46 16.72 4.27
C THR A 211 -28.75 18.04 4.01
N ASN A 212 -27.55 18.00 3.43
CA ASN A 212 -26.77 19.18 3.10
C ASN A 212 -26.77 19.36 1.58
N LEU A 213 -27.46 20.41 1.13
CA LEU A 213 -27.60 20.77 -0.27
C LEU A 213 -26.87 22.11 -0.49
N TYR A 214 -26.12 22.24 -1.57
CA TYR A 214 -25.44 23.46 -1.97
C TYR A 214 -26.44 24.54 -2.36
N TYR A 215 -25.99 25.77 -2.16
CA TYR A 215 -26.70 26.95 -2.62
C TYR A 215 -26.60 27.05 -4.13
N THR A 216 -27.74 27.17 -4.80
CA THR A 216 -27.82 27.67 -6.17
C THR A 216 -28.90 28.74 -6.23
N THR A 217 -28.70 29.75 -7.07
CA THR A 217 -29.70 30.80 -7.29
C THR A 217 -31.05 30.22 -7.69
N ALA A 218 -31.06 29.15 -8.50
CA ALA A 218 -32.28 28.47 -8.91
C ALA A 218 -33.05 27.84 -7.74
N ARG A 219 -32.36 27.09 -6.85
CA ARG A 219 -33.00 26.47 -5.68
C ARG A 219 -33.50 27.52 -4.69
N ALA A 220 -32.70 28.55 -4.43
CA ALA A 220 -33.10 29.65 -3.57
C ALA A 220 -34.35 30.38 -4.12
N ASN A 221 -34.40 30.61 -5.43
CA ASN A 221 -35.56 31.21 -6.08
C ASN A 221 -36.77 30.28 -6.02
N THR A 222 -36.61 28.98 -6.29
CA THR A 222 -37.71 28.00 -6.17
C THR A 222 -38.26 27.95 -4.75
N ASP A 223 -37.40 27.93 -3.73
CA ASP A 223 -37.83 27.93 -2.33
C ASP A 223 -38.49 29.26 -1.93
N PHE A 224 -38.03 30.38 -2.49
CA PHE A 224 -38.65 31.69 -2.30
C PHE A 224 -40.02 31.76 -2.97
N ASP A 225 -40.10 31.41 -4.26
CA ASP A 225 -41.32 31.43 -5.07
C ASP A 225 -42.38 30.49 -4.48
N THR A 226 -41.98 29.29 -4.07
CA THR A 226 -42.87 28.32 -3.40
C THR A 226 -43.44 28.90 -2.11
N ARG A 227 -42.59 29.54 -1.29
CA ARG A 227 -43.06 30.20 -0.07
C ARG A 227 -43.99 31.36 -0.41
N LEU A 228 -43.60 32.26 -1.32
CA LEU A 228 -44.40 33.42 -1.71
C LEU A 228 -45.76 33.03 -2.30
N ALA A 229 -45.83 31.97 -3.10
CA ALA A 229 -47.08 31.49 -3.69
C ALA A 229 -48.08 30.95 -2.65
N THR A 230 -47.62 30.56 -1.46
CA THR A 230 -48.48 30.15 -0.34
C THR A 230 -48.86 31.29 0.59
N LYS A 231 -48.40 32.51 0.30
CA LYS A 231 -48.63 33.69 1.11
C LYS A 231 -49.59 34.62 0.42
N ASP A 232 -50.47 35.24 1.19
CA ASP A 232 -51.32 36.33 0.75
C ASP A 232 -50.92 37.63 1.47
N THR A 233 -51.75 38.66 1.29
CA THR A 233 -51.55 39.96 1.94
C THR A 233 -51.72 39.91 3.45
N ASP A 234 -52.42 38.90 3.99
CA ASP A 234 -52.67 38.78 5.43
C ASP A 234 -51.44 38.21 6.16
N ASP A 235 -50.60 37.43 5.46
CA ASP A 235 -49.33 36.93 5.98
C ASP A 235 -48.22 38.00 6.06
N LEU A 236 -48.41 39.15 5.40
CA LEU A 236 -47.43 40.22 5.32
C LEU A 236 -47.76 41.30 6.37
N THR A 237 -46.88 41.47 7.37
CA THR A 237 -47.04 42.54 8.35
C THR A 237 -46.83 43.91 7.69
N GLU A 238 -47.88 44.73 7.64
CA GLU A 238 -47.90 45.99 6.87
C GLU A 238 -46.87 47.05 7.35
N GLY A 239 -46.44 47.00 8.61
CA GLY A 239 -45.51 48.01 9.15
C GLY A 239 -46.04 49.43 8.96
N SER A 240 -45.23 50.34 8.42
CA SER A 240 -45.66 51.72 8.09
C SER A 240 -46.22 51.88 6.67
N ASN A 241 -46.22 50.81 5.84
CA ASN A 241 -46.69 50.84 4.46
C ASN A 241 -48.00 50.06 4.35
N LEU A 242 -49.11 50.77 4.17
CA LEU A 242 -50.41 50.16 3.91
C LEU A 242 -50.43 49.59 2.48
N TYR A 243 -50.86 48.34 2.28
CA TYR A 243 -50.87 47.67 0.96
C TYR A 243 -51.96 48.18 0.01
N TYR A 244 -52.75 49.15 0.45
CA TYR A 244 -53.72 49.87 -0.37
C TYR A 244 -53.24 51.30 -0.64
N THR A 245 -53.38 51.74 -1.89
CA THR A 245 -53.16 53.15 -2.26
C THR A 245 -54.45 53.93 -2.03
N ASP A 246 -54.31 55.19 -1.60
CA ASP A 246 -55.44 56.13 -1.50
C ASP A 246 -56.25 56.16 -2.80
N ALA A 247 -55.59 56.01 -3.96
CA ALA A 247 -56.23 55.96 -5.27
C ALA A 247 -57.23 54.79 -5.45
N ARG A 248 -56.97 53.59 -4.89
CA ARG A 248 -57.89 52.44 -5.01
C ARG A 248 -59.07 52.54 -4.05
N VAL A 249 -58.88 53.21 -2.90
CA VAL A 249 -59.96 53.49 -1.95
C VAL A 249 -60.86 54.62 -2.47
N GLN A 250 -60.26 55.67 -3.04
CA GLN A 250 -60.97 56.80 -3.66
C GLN A 250 -61.69 56.40 -4.95
N ALA A 251 -61.24 55.39 -5.70
CA ALA A 251 -61.97 54.92 -6.88
C ALA A 251 -63.37 54.35 -6.59
N VAL A 252 -63.66 54.00 -5.32
CA VAL A 252 -64.97 53.47 -4.89
C VAL A 252 -65.68 54.44 -3.93
N SER A 253 -65.06 55.58 -3.60
CA SER A 253 -65.57 56.60 -2.68
C SER A 253 -65.73 57.93 -3.41
N ILE A 254 -66.88 58.59 -3.29
CA ILE A 254 -67.03 59.96 -3.78
C ILE A 254 -66.24 60.88 -2.85
N ASN A 255 -65.20 61.54 -3.38
CA ASN A 255 -64.40 62.50 -2.61
C ASN A 255 -65.08 63.87 -2.52
N ASP A 256 -65.77 64.27 -3.58
CA ASP A 256 -66.51 65.53 -3.66
C ASP A 256 -67.81 65.34 -4.44
N ILE A 257 -68.90 65.99 -4.00
CA ILE A 257 -70.23 65.91 -4.62
C ILE A 257 -70.18 66.41 -6.06
N VAL A 258 -69.26 67.33 -6.39
CA VAL A 258 -69.10 67.88 -7.75
C VAL A 258 -68.63 66.84 -8.77
N GLU A 259 -68.09 65.70 -8.33
CA GLU A 259 -67.69 64.59 -9.20
C GLU A 259 -68.89 63.70 -9.59
N ASP A 260 -70.01 63.80 -8.87
CA ASP A 260 -71.27 63.15 -9.23
C ASP A 260 -71.98 63.97 -10.30
N THR A 261 -72.02 63.44 -11.52
CA THR A 261 -72.73 64.06 -12.65
C THR A 261 -74.26 63.92 -12.56
N THR A 262 -74.75 63.14 -11.59
CA THR A 262 -76.17 62.97 -11.27
C THR A 262 -76.38 62.99 -9.75
N PRO A 263 -75.97 64.04 -9.01
CA PRO A 263 -76.03 64.03 -7.57
C PRO A 263 -77.49 63.94 -7.12
N GLN A 264 -77.89 62.75 -6.71
CA GLN A 264 -79.15 62.54 -6.02
C GLN A 264 -78.83 62.64 -4.54
N LEU A 265 -79.03 63.83 -3.96
CA LEU A 265 -78.76 64.10 -2.54
C LEU A 265 -79.70 63.36 -1.57
N GLY A 266 -80.41 62.32 -2.05
CA GLY A 266 -81.10 61.33 -1.23
C GLY A 266 -81.91 61.93 -0.09
N GLY A 267 -82.94 62.71 -0.40
CA GLY A 267 -83.78 63.36 0.62
C GLY A 267 -84.10 64.81 0.27
N ASN A 268 -84.59 65.56 1.27
CA ASN A 268 -84.69 67.00 1.18
C ASN A 268 -83.28 67.63 1.32
N LEU A 269 -82.93 68.53 0.41
CA LEU A 269 -81.73 69.34 0.55
C LEU A 269 -81.94 70.37 1.67
N ASP A 270 -81.29 70.18 2.81
CA ASP A 270 -81.27 71.15 3.91
C ASP A 270 -80.10 72.13 3.72
N LEU A 271 -80.43 73.36 3.34
CA LEU A 271 -79.46 74.45 3.18
C LEU A 271 -79.17 75.19 4.50
N ASN A 272 -79.83 74.81 5.61
CA ASN A 272 -79.81 75.53 6.88
C ASN A 272 -80.07 77.04 6.69
N THR A 273 -79.06 77.88 6.94
CA THR A 273 -79.10 79.34 6.80
C THR A 273 -78.30 79.85 5.59
N PHE A 274 -77.79 78.94 4.76
CA PHE A 274 -76.99 79.29 3.59
C PHE A 274 -77.88 79.50 2.36
N ASP A 275 -77.54 80.52 1.58
CA ASP A 275 -78.20 80.79 0.31
C ASP A 275 -77.72 79.81 -0.78
N LEU A 276 -78.63 79.43 -1.68
CA LEU A 276 -78.26 78.76 -2.93
C LEU A 276 -77.78 79.81 -3.94
N SER A 277 -76.47 80.02 -4.02
CA SER A 277 -75.88 80.92 -5.03
C SER A 277 -75.52 80.14 -6.30
N THR A 278 -76.00 80.56 -7.45
CA THR A 278 -75.58 80.04 -8.76
C THR A 278 -74.86 81.11 -9.57
N THR A 279 -73.89 80.69 -10.37
CA THR A 279 -73.24 81.55 -11.37
C THR A 279 -74.00 81.60 -12.70
N ASP A 280 -74.91 80.66 -12.92
CA ASP A 280 -75.84 80.65 -14.05
C ASP A 280 -77.06 81.55 -13.74
N PRO A 281 -77.51 82.41 -14.68
CA PRO A 281 -78.71 83.24 -14.52
C PRO A 281 -80.01 82.44 -14.33
N THR A 282 -79.99 81.12 -14.47
CA THR A 282 -81.17 80.26 -14.30
C THR A 282 -80.94 79.17 -13.26
N VAL A 283 -81.77 79.17 -12.21
CA VAL A 283 -81.89 78.07 -11.25
C VAL A 283 -83.21 77.36 -11.50
N THR A 284 -83.17 76.11 -11.96
CA THR A 284 -84.39 75.32 -12.22
C THR A 284 -84.60 74.31 -11.09
N LEU A 285 -85.48 74.64 -10.14
CA LEU A 285 -85.98 73.68 -9.13
C LEU A 285 -87.28 73.06 -9.64
N THR A 286 -87.23 71.83 -10.13
CA THR A 286 -88.42 71.09 -10.57
C THR A 286 -88.93 70.23 -9.43
N THR A 287 -89.97 70.67 -8.72
CA THR A 287 -90.68 69.81 -7.75
C THR A 287 -91.69 68.95 -8.50
N THR A 288 -91.55 67.62 -8.47
CA THR A 288 -92.47 66.67 -9.12
C THR A 288 -93.79 66.45 -8.37
N THR A 289 -93.99 67.14 -7.24
CA THR A 289 -95.24 67.15 -6.50
C THR A 289 -95.63 68.60 -6.17
N THR A 290 -96.92 68.89 -6.24
CA THR A 290 -97.54 70.21 -6.01
C THR A 290 -96.85 70.96 -4.86
N PRO A 291 -96.26 72.14 -5.10
CA PRO A 291 -95.55 72.87 -4.06
C PRO A 291 -96.53 73.26 -2.95
N SER A 292 -96.28 72.78 -1.73
CA SER A 292 -96.93 73.30 -0.53
C SER A 292 -96.37 74.70 -0.27
N LEU A 293 -96.98 75.70 -0.90
CA LEU A 293 -96.68 77.11 -0.68
C LEU A 293 -97.19 77.55 0.70
N THR A 294 -96.49 77.14 1.75
CA THR A 294 -96.60 77.81 3.04
C THR A 294 -95.41 78.75 3.18
N GLN A 295 -95.59 79.98 2.69
CA GLN A 295 -94.65 81.12 2.81
C GLN A 295 -93.22 80.90 2.29
N GLY A 296 -93.02 81.07 0.99
CA GLY A 296 -91.74 81.46 0.42
C GLY A 296 -91.83 82.89 -0.11
N THR A 297 -91.39 83.87 0.67
CA THR A 297 -91.25 85.25 0.20
C THR A 297 -90.08 85.31 -0.78
N VAL A 298 -90.34 85.46 -2.07
CA VAL A 298 -89.30 85.86 -3.04
C VAL A 298 -88.99 87.34 -2.77
N ALA A 299 -88.03 87.60 -1.89
CA ALA A 299 -87.56 88.96 -1.62
C ALA A 299 -86.64 89.41 -2.77
N ALA A 300 -87.16 90.18 -3.72
CA ALA A 300 -86.30 90.92 -4.65
C ALA A 300 -85.61 92.06 -3.87
N SER A 301 -84.27 92.04 -3.81
CA SER A 301 -83.49 92.93 -2.94
C SER A 301 -83.24 94.33 -3.52
N THR A 302 -83.75 94.66 -4.70
CA THR A 302 -83.71 96.01 -5.31
C THR A 302 -84.88 96.20 -6.28
N ASP A 303 -85.25 97.45 -6.56
CA ASP A 303 -86.36 97.83 -7.47
C ASP A 303 -86.24 97.14 -8.84
N THR A 304 -87.01 96.08 -9.06
CA THR A 304 -87.07 95.38 -10.35
C THR A 304 -87.97 96.17 -11.30
N ASN A 305 -87.39 96.69 -12.38
CA ASN A 305 -88.14 97.35 -13.44
C ASN A 305 -88.94 96.32 -14.25
N LEU A 306 -90.27 96.30 -14.07
CA LEU A 306 -91.21 95.39 -14.72
C LEU A 306 -91.86 96.00 -15.99
N SER A 307 -91.31 97.06 -16.56
CA SER A 307 -91.97 97.89 -17.59
C SER A 307 -92.35 97.16 -18.88
N ASN A 308 -91.87 95.94 -19.12
CA ASN A 308 -92.23 95.10 -20.26
C ASN A 308 -92.52 93.63 -19.88
N THR A 309 -92.81 93.35 -18.61
CA THR A 309 -93.07 92.00 -18.12
C THR A 309 -94.54 91.85 -17.75
N THR A 310 -95.22 90.91 -18.40
CA THR A 310 -96.57 90.52 -18.00
C THR A 310 -96.49 89.79 -16.65
N VAL A 311 -96.94 90.43 -15.58
CA VAL A 311 -97.14 89.76 -14.29
C VAL A 311 -98.48 89.03 -14.36
N THR A 312 -98.44 87.75 -14.70
CA THR A 312 -99.63 86.91 -14.67
C THR A 312 -99.80 86.37 -13.26
N VAL A 313 -100.65 87.00 -12.47
CA VAL A 313 -101.21 86.39 -11.25
C VAL A 313 -102.29 85.41 -11.69
N ASN A 314 -101.91 84.16 -11.89
CA ASN A 314 -102.89 83.09 -12.11
C ASN A 314 -103.49 82.76 -10.75
N ASP A 315 -104.66 83.31 -10.43
CA ASP A 315 -105.47 82.79 -9.32
C ASP A 315 -105.96 81.40 -9.76
N ASP A 316 -105.70 80.40 -8.93
CA ASP A 316 -105.81 78.98 -9.24
C ASP A 316 -107.28 78.52 -9.15
N GLY A 317 -108.14 79.16 -9.94
CA GLY A 317 -109.58 78.93 -10.02
C GLY A 317 -110.00 78.49 -11.42
N ASP A 318 -110.42 77.24 -11.54
CA ASP A 318 -110.97 76.59 -12.73
C ASP A 318 -112.20 77.34 -13.31
N TYR A 319 -112.02 78.10 -14.40
CA TYR A 319 -113.10 78.80 -15.12
C TYR A 319 -113.20 78.34 -16.58
N ALA A 320 -113.44 77.06 -16.81
CA ALA A 320 -113.60 76.45 -18.13
C ALA A 320 -114.79 76.97 -19.00
N ASN A 321 -115.33 78.17 -18.76
CA ASN A 321 -116.28 78.85 -19.64
C ASN A 321 -116.40 80.38 -19.48
N ALA A 322 -115.44 81.07 -18.86
CA ALA A 322 -115.53 82.53 -18.66
C ALA A 322 -114.95 83.31 -19.86
N VAL A 323 -115.84 83.84 -20.70
CA VAL A 323 -115.54 84.89 -21.69
C VAL A 323 -115.02 86.13 -20.94
N SER A 324 -113.71 86.39 -21.03
CA SER A 324 -113.04 87.62 -20.57
C SER A 324 -113.37 88.07 -19.14
N SER A 325 -112.69 87.50 -18.15
CA SER A 325 -112.71 87.98 -16.76
C SER A 325 -111.80 89.20 -16.61
N TYR A 326 -112.41 90.38 -16.41
CA TYR A 326 -111.72 91.62 -16.07
C TYR A 326 -111.56 91.71 -14.55
N ILE A 327 -110.33 91.87 -14.06
CA ILE A 327 -110.08 92.24 -12.66
C ILE A 327 -110.27 93.75 -12.57
N THR A 328 -111.37 94.17 -11.95
CA THR A 328 -111.58 95.58 -11.60
C THR A 328 -111.00 95.80 -10.23
N LEU A 329 -109.78 96.35 -10.16
CA LEU A 329 -109.22 96.82 -8.89
C LEU A 329 -109.85 98.16 -8.55
N THR A 330 -110.49 98.22 -7.39
CA THR A 330 -110.98 99.48 -6.83
C THR A 330 -109.80 100.38 -6.48
N SER A 331 -110.01 101.69 -6.46
CA SER A 331 -108.98 102.66 -6.06
C SER A 331 -108.40 102.36 -4.66
N THR A 332 -109.19 101.76 -3.77
CA THR A 332 -108.73 101.29 -2.45
C THR A 332 -107.73 100.15 -2.56
N GLU A 333 -107.99 99.17 -3.43
CA GLU A 333 -107.10 98.03 -3.65
C GLU A 333 -105.79 98.48 -4.29
N ILE A 334 -105.84 99.40 -5.25
CA ILE A 334 -104.62 99.98 -5.87
C ILE A 334 -103.77 100.74 -4.84
N THR A 335 -104.41 101.46 -3.91
CA THR A 335 -103.72 102.23 -2.88
C THR A 335 -103.10 101.32 -1.81
N ASN A 336 -103.82 100.28 -1.37
CA ASN A 336 -103.31 99.30 -0.41
C ASN A 336 -102.18 98.45 -0.98
N LEU A 337 -102.22 98.17 -2.29
CA LEU A 337 -101.16 97.48 -3.02
C LEU A 337 -99.94 98.37 -3.30
N GLY A 338 -99.98 99.66 -2.92
CA GLY A 338 -98.81 100.52 -2.91
C GLY A 338 -98.29 100.92 -4.29
N PHE A 339 -99.12 100.85 -5.34
CA PHE A 339 -98.75 101.32 -6.68
C PHE A 339 -98.50 102.84 -6.64
N LYS A 340 -97.25 103.28 -6.89
CA LYS A 340 -96.87 104.70 -6.91
C LYS A 340 -96.50 105.15 -8.32
N GLY A 341 -97.32 106.03 -8.89
CA GLY A 341 -97.10 106.72 -10.17
C GLY A 341 -98.27 107.66 -10.47
N ASP A 342 -98.02 108.79 -11.12
CA ASP A 342 -99.05 109.80 -11.42
C ASP A 342 -100.06 109.27 -12.46
N ILE A 343 -101.34 109.13 -12.06
CA ILE A 343 -102.43 108.69 -12.94
C ILE A 343 -103.35 109.88 -13.23
N SER A 344 -103.43 110.34 -14.48
CA SER A 344 -104.22 111.52 -14.88
C SER A 344 -105.68 111.17 -15.22
N LEU A 345 -106.65 111.77 -14.53
CA LEU A 345 -108.11 111.52 -14.61
C LEU A 345 -108.94 112.69 -15.21
N THR A 346 -108.32 113.62 -15.94
CA THR A 346 -108.91 114.92 -16.34
C THR A 346 -109.96 114.93 -17.47
N TYR A 347 -110.45 113.79 -17.98
CA TYR A 347 -111.36 113.75 -19.14
C TYR A 347 -112.73 113.08 -18.87
N PHE A 348 -113.42 113.37 -17.76
CA PHE A 348 -114.79 112.85 -17.58
C PHE A 348 -115.73 113.83 -16.86
N GLY A 349 -116.18 114.84 -17.57
CA GLY A 349 -117.38 115.62 -17.22
C GLY A 349 -118.24 115.80 -18.48
N ALA A 350 -119.42 115.16 -18.50
CA ALA A 350 -120.46 115.22 -19.55
C ALA A 350 -120.38 114.23 -20.75
N ALA A 351 -120.20 112.93 -20.50
CA ALA A 351 -120.55 111.88 -21.48
C ALA A 351 -121.61 110.90 -20.92
N ALA A 352 -122.59 110.54 -21.75
CA ALA A 352 -123.77 109.75 -21.43
C ALA A 352 -123.48 108.26 -21.12
N PRO A 353 -124.41 107.51 -20.46
CA PRO A 353 -124.16 106.19 -19.85
C PRO A 353 -123.94 104.99 -20.81
N THR A 354 -123.54 105.23 -22.06
CA THR A 354 -123.33 104.16 -23.06
C THR A 354 -121.98 104.23 -23.77
N SER A 355 -121.00 104.95 -23.23
CA SER A 355 -119.62 104.86 -23.72
C SER A 355 -118.88 103.66 -23.12
N ASN A 356 -118.77 102.58 -23.89
CA ASN A 356 -117.66 101.63 -23.76
C ASN A 356 -116.37 102.37 -24.14
N PHE A 357 -115.46 102.58 -23.19
CA PHE A 357 -114.11 103.03 -23.53
C PHE A 357 -113.05 102.02 -23.11
N VAL A 358 -112.26 101.71 -24.13
CA VAL A 358 -111.16 100.76 -24.23
C VAL A 358 -109.89 101.40 -23.66
N TRP A 359 -109.11 100.66 -22.88
CA TRP A 359 -107.69 100.98 -22.70
C TRP A 359 -106.90 100.37 -23.86
N ARG A 360 -106.02 101.17 -24.45
CA ARG A 360 -104.89 100.66 -25.23
C ARG A 360 -103.79 100.21 -24.29
#